data_AF-A0A165LGL1-F1
#
_entry.id   AF-A0A165LGL1-F1
#
_cell.length_a   1.000
_cell.length_b   1.000
_cell.length_c   1.000
_cell.angle_alpha   90.00
_cell.angle_beta   90.00
_cell.angle_gamma   90.00
#
_symmetry.space_group_name_H-M   'P 1'
#
loop_
_entity.id
_entity.type
_entity.pdbx_description
1 polymer ?
#
loop_
_entity_poly.entity_id
_entity_poly.type
_entity_poly.pdbx_seq_one_letter_code
_entity_poly.pdbx_strand_id
1 'polypeptide(L)'
;MTWVYGWPLYDQDAVEIARRNRLVKDPNAGSDRLIDAAHSWVQTKAGAPLGFCCWVGDTTEFVYAAYVDYRDRAHPPRKVHREGLMSEKNVYRLARCMPLKDGGWFRHCDGSWCPWLGERWPEDVDLRPEDDSDDEQISSGESDGESDGENDGESDGESDEEGDEKGDEEGDEEGDEEGDEEESDNSSEDVDEDTDSDDVTVTDGQCSRFEASTEECGDCVTGV
;
A
#
# COMPACT_ATOMS: atom_id res chain seq x y z
N MET A 1 13.84 5.80 -6.37
CA MET A 1 13.07 4.54 -6.45
C MET A 1 12.04 4.50 -5.35
N THR A 2 10.78 4.24 -5.71
CA THR A 2 9.69 4.10 -4.74
C THR A 2 9.68 2.70 -4.12
N TRP A 3 9.57 2.64 -2.79
CA TRP A 3 9.41 1.39 -2.04
C TRP A 3 8.00 1.28 -1.46
N VAL A 4 7.42 0.10 -1.54
CA VAL A 4 6.06 -0.19 -1.10
C VAL A 4 6.12 -1.28 -0.02
N TYR A 5 5.68 -0.96 1.19
CA TYR A 5 5.46 -1.96 2.23
C TYR A 5 4.01 -2.42 2.16
N GLY A 6 3.77 -3.72 2.00
CA GLY A 6 2.41 -4.23 1.81
C GLY A 6 2.34 -5.73 1.64
N TRP A 7 1.24 -6.18 1.04
CA TRP A 7 1.00 -7.60 0.76
C TRP A 7 0.69 -7.81 -0.73
N PRO A 8 1.40 -8.72 -1.41
CA PRO A 8 1.09 -9.10 -2.79
C PRO A 8 -0.24 -9.86 -2.86
N LEU A 9 -1.04 -9.55 -3.87
CA LEU A 9 -2.14 -10.40 -4.31
C LEU A 9 -1.66 -11.19 -5.52
N TYR A 10 -1.20 -12.42 -5.27
CA TYR A 10 -0.77 -13.31 -6.34
C TYR A 10 -1.93 -13.70 -7.25
N ASP A 11 -1.66 -13.87 -8.55
CA ASP A 11 -2.64 -14.25 -9.57
C ASP A 11 -3.48 -15.48 -9.18
N GLN A 12 -2.86 -16.48 -8.56
CA GLN A 12 -3.55 -17.70 -8.11
C GLN A 12 -4.61 -17.39 -7.05
N ASP A 13 -4.25 -16.60 -6.04
CA ASP A 13 -5.15 -16.17 -4.97
C ASP A 13 -6.25 -15.26 -5.54
N ALA A 14 -5.92 -14.39 -6.50
CA ALA A 14 -6.89 -13.53 -7.20
C ALA A 14 -7.94 -14.34 -7.98
N VAL A 15 -7.50 -15.34 -8.75
CA VAL A 15 -8.41 -16.25 -9.48
C VAL A 15 -9.31 -17.01 -8.51
N GLU A 16 -8.79 -17.49 -7.39
CA GLU A 16 -9.58 -18.16 -6.36
C GLU A 16 -10.64 -17.22 -5.77
N ILE A 17 -10.26 -15.99 -5.40
CA ILE A 17 -11.18 -14.96 -4.90
C ILE A 17 -12.29 -14.68 -5.92
N ALA A 18 -11.95 -14.54 -7.20
CA ALA A 18 -12.92 -14.26 -8.26
C ALA A 18 -13.94 -15.38 -8.42
N ARG A 19 -13.47 -16.63 -8.42
CA ARG A 19 -14.34 -17.82 -8.53
C ARG A 19 -15.22 -17.99 -7.29
N ARG A 20 -14.63 -17.88 -6.09
CA ARG A 20 -15.35 -18.03 -4.81
C ARG A 20 -16.50 -17.04 -4.68
N ASN A 21 -16.29 -15.81 -5.12
CA ASN A 21 -17.28 -14.73 -5.05
C ASN A 21 -18.15 -14.62 -6.32
N ARG A 22 -17.97 -15.50 -7.32
CA ARG A 22 -18.70 -15.47 -8.61
C ARG A 22 -18.65 -14.10 -9.29
N LEU A 23 -17.49 -13.46 -9.30
CA LEU A 23 -17.32 -12.08 -9.78
C LEU A 23 -17.51 -11.94 -11.30
N VAL A 24 -17.24 -13.01 -12.04
CA VAL A 24 -17.42 -13.06 -13.50
C VAL A 24 -18.49 -14.09 -13.83
N LYS A 25 -19.49 -13.69 -14.63
CA LYS A 25 -20.62 -14.55 -15.01
C LYS A 25 -20.23 -15.66 -15.99
N ASP A 26 -19.24 -15.38 -16.83
CA ASP A 26 -18.75 -16.34 -17.81
C ASP A 26 -17.88 -17.42 -17.14
N PRO A 27 -18.29 -18.70 -17.15
CA PRO A 27 -17.53 -19.78 -16.53
C PRO A 27 -16.20 -20.07 -17.26
N ASN A 28 -16.06 -19.65 -18.52
CA ASN A 28 -14.86 -19.85 -19.33
C ASN A 28 -14.00 -18.58 -19.43
N ALA A 29 -14.22 -17.61 -18.54
CA ALA A 29 -13.39 -16.42 -18.48
C ALA A 29 -11.92 -16.79 -18.27
N GLY A 30 -11.04 -16.18 -19.07
CA GLY A 30 -9.59 -16.30 -18.89
C GLY A 30 -9.13 -15.73 -17.55
N SER A 31 -7.92 -16.14 -17.13
CA SER A 31 -7.34 -15.74 -15.83
C SER A 31 -7.28 -14.22 -15.68
N ASP A 32 -6.83 -13.48 -16.69
CA ASP A 32 -6.69 -12.02 -16.65
C ASP A 32 -7.99 -11.33 -16.23
N ARG A 33 -9.12 -11.74 -16.83
CA ARG A 33 -10.44 -11.19 -16.50
C ARG A 33 -10.88 -11.53 -15.08
N LEU A 34 -10.50 -12.70 -14.57
CA LEU A 34 -10.77 -13.10 -13.19
C LEU A 34 -9.90 -12.28 -12.21
N ILE A 35 -8.63 -12.08 -12.55
CA ILE A 35 -7.67 -11.29 -11.76
C ILE A 35 -8.14 -9.84 -11.67
N ASP A 36 -8.48 -9.20 -12.79
CA ASP A 36 -9.03 -7.83 -12.81
C ASP A 36 -10.29 -7.69 -11.96
N ALA A 37 -11.21 -8.66 -12.06
CA ALA A 37 -12.43 -8.67 -11.27
C ALA A 37 -12.14 -8.81 -9.77
N ALA A 38 -11.17 -9.65 -9.40
CA ALA A 38 -10.72 -9.80 -8.01
C ALA A 38 -10.12 -8.49 -7.49
N HIS A 39 -9.25 -7.82 -8.25
CA HIS A 39 -8.68 -6.53 -7.86
C HIS A 39 -9.75 -5.48 -7.60
N SER A 40 -10.71 -5.33 -8.52
CA SER A 40 -11.82 -4.39 -8.39
C SER A 40 -12.68 -4.69 -7.15
N TRP A 41 -12.93 -5.97 -6.89
CA TRP A 41 -13.70 -6.40 -5.72
C TRP A 41 -12.95 -6.16 -4.41
N VAL A 42 -11.66 -6.51 -4.33
CA VAL A 42 -10.81 -6.25 -3.16
C VAL A 42 -10.73 -4.75 -2.91
N GLN A 43 -10.49 -3.93 -3.93
CA GLN A 43 -10.47 -2.47 -3.80
C GLN A 43 -11.77 -1.95 -3.21
N THR A 44 -12.91 -2.40 -3.74
CA THR A 44 -14.23 -1.95 -3.24
C THR A 44 -14.47 -2.39 -1.79
N LYS A 45 -14.17 -3.65 -1.45
CA LYS A 45 -14.48 -4.22 -0.13
C LYS A 45 -13.49 -3.82 0.96
N ALA A 46 -12.23 -3.57 0.60
CA ALA A 46 -11.19 -3.15 1.52
C ALA A 46 -11.20 -1.63 1.82
N GLY A 47 -12.04 -0.86 1.14
CA GLY A 47 -12.14 0.60 1.33
C GLY A 47 -11.11 1.37 0.50
N ALA A 48 -10.95 0.98 -0.76
CA ALA A 48 -10.03 1.56 -1.75
C ALA A 48 -8.56 1.66 -1.25
N PRO A 49 -7.95 0.55 -0.81
CA PRO A 49 -6.52 0.53 -0.50
C PRO A 49 -5.70 0.95 -1.72
N LEU A 50 -4.60 1.65 -1.46
CA LEU A 50 -3.60 1.93 -2.48
C LEU A 50 -2.96 0.61 -2.94
N GLY A 51 -2.70 0.49 -4.23
CA GLY A 51 -2.08 -0.69 -4.80
C GLY A 51 -1.12 -0.32 -5.92
N PHE A 52 -0.04 -1.09 -6.05
CA PHE A 52 1.08 -0.83 -6.95
C PHE A 52 1.56 -2.13 -7.59
N CYS A 53 1.99 -2.07 -8.85
CA CYS A 53 2.73 -3.17 -9.45
C CYS A 53 4.17 -3.13 -8.93
N CYS A 54 4.60 -4.19 -8.25
CA CYS A 54 5.90 -4.25 -7.59
C CYS A 54 6.65 -5.52 -8.00
N TRP A 55 7.97 -5.46 -7.95
CA TRP A 55 8.82 -6.64 -8.10
C TRP A 55 8.75 -7.53 -6.85
N VAL A 56 8.33 -8.77 -7.04
CA VAL A 56 8.28 -9.83 -6.02
C VAL A 56 9.16 -10.97 -6.52
N GLY A 57 10.40 -11.03 -6.03
CA GLY A 57 11.40 -11.93 -6.60
C GLY A 57 11.77 -11.52 -8.03
N ASP A 58 11.49 -12.39 -9.00
CA ASP A 58 11.74 -12.19 -10.43
C ASP A 58 10.48 -11.84 -11.24
N THR A 59 9.30 -11.83 -10.63
CA THR A 59 8.03 -11.46 -11.26
C THR A 59 7.53 -10.10 -10.77
N THR A 60 6.54 -9.56 -11.48
CA THR A 60 5.78 -8.39 -11.02
C THR A 60 4.43 -8.83 -10.51
N GLU A 61 4.09 -8.42 -9.29
CA GLU A 61 2.80 -8.71 -8.67
C GLU A 61 2.13 -7.40 -8.23
N PHE A 62 0.80 -7.42 -8.09
CA PHE A 62 0.07 -6.29 -7.54
C PHE A 62 0.09 -6.32 -6.02
N VAL A 63 0.69 -5.30 -5.40
CA VAL A 63 0.85 -5.19 -3.94
C VAL A 63 -0.10 -4.13 -3.40
N TYR A 64 -0.96 -4.52 -2.45
CA TYR A 64 -1.75 -3.57 -1.68
C TYR A 64 -0.87 -2.94 -0.59
N ALA A 65 -0.69 -1.63 -0.67
CA ALA A 65 0.26 -0.89 0.14
C ALA A 65 -0.30 -0.59 1.53
N ALA A 66 0.40 -1.05 2.56
CA ALA A 66 0.25 -0.57 3.92
C ALA A 66 1.00 0.76 4.13
N TYR A 67 2.13 0.95 3.44
CA TYR A 67 2.92 2.18 3.48
C TYR A 67 3.68 2.35 2.16
N VAL A 68 3.92 3.60 1.75
CA VAL A 68 4.71 3.92 0.56
C VAL A 68 5.80 4.92 0.91
N ASP A 69 7.06 4.58 0.63
CA ASP A 69 8.18 5.51 0.66
C ASP A 69 8.47 6.03 -0.75
N TYR A 70 8.16 7.29 -0.99
CA TYR A 70 8.43 7.97 -2.26
C TYR A 70 9.86 8.53 -2.36
N ARG A 71 10.66 8.44 -1.29
CA ARG A 71 12.03 8.93 -1.30
C ARG A 71 12.91 8.10 -2.22
N ASP A 72 13.87 8.76 -2.85
CA ASP A 72 14.83 8.06 -3.68
C ASP A 72 15.84 7.28 -2.82
N ARG A 73 15.67 5.96 -2.73
CA ARG A 73 16.54 5.09 -1.93
C ARG A 73 16.92 3.83 -2.70
N ALA A 74 18.19 3.45 -2.64
CA ALA A 74 18.67 2.18 -3.17
C ALA A 74 18.15 0.94 -2.42
N HIS A 75 17.73 1.11 -1.16
CA HIS A 75 17.33 0.01 -0.26
C HIS A 75 16.02 0.34 0.46
N PRO A 76 15.23 -0.70 0.85
CA PRO A 76 13.98 -0.48 1.55
C PRO A 76 14.22 0.17 2.91
N PRO A 77 13.28 1.00 3.39
CA PRO A 77 13.38 1.61 4.71
C PRO A 77 13.46 0.58 5.84
N ARG A 78 14.29 0.87 6.85
CA ARG A 78 14.40 0.02 8.06
C ARG A 78 13.30 0.25 9.08
N LYS A 79 12.62 1.39 9.00
CA LYS A 79 11.56 1.81 9.93
C LYS A 79 10.40 2.40 9.13
N VAL A 80 9.18 2.14 9.59
CA VAL A 80 7.96 2.70 9.02
C VAL A 80 7.45 3.78 9.98
N HIS A 81 7.12 4.95 9.45
CA HIS A 81 6.48 6.02 10.21
C HIS A 81 5.00 5.70 10.41
N ARG A 82 4.50 5.80 11.65
CA ARG A 82 3.14 5.38 12.01
C ARG A 82 2.09 6.23 11.30
N GLU A 83 2.38 7.50 11.04
CA GLU A 83 1.48 8.47 10.44
C GLU A 83 1.15 8.14 8.97
N GLY A 84 2.05 7.46 8.26
CA GLY A 84 1.84 7.04 6.88
C GLY A 84 1.32 5.62 6.74
N LEU A 85 1.16 4.88 7.84
CA LEU A 85 0.72 3.50 7.82
C LEU A 85 -0.80 3.43 7.60
N MET A 86 -1.23 2.46 6.81
CA MET A 86 -2.63 2.11 6.63
C MET A 86 -3.30 1.90 8.00
N SER A 87 -4.47 2.52 8.18
CA SER A 87 -5.23 2.34 9.42
C SER A 87 -5.54 0.87 9.70
N GLU A 88 -5.57 0.49 10.97
CA GLU A 88 -5.85 -0.88 11.40
C GLU A 88 -7.18 -1.39 10.83
N LYS A 89 -8.21 -0.52 10.82
CA LYS A 89 -9.51 -0.80 10.20
C LYS A 89 -9.41 -1.22 8.73
N ASN A 90 -8.55 -0.58 7.95
CA ASN A 90 -8.35 -0.94 6.54
C ASN A 90 -7.55 -2.24 6.40
N VAL A 91 -6.57 -2.48 7.26
CA VAL A 91 -5.84 -3.75 7.31
C VAL A 91 -6.82 -4.91 7.60
N TYR A 92 -7.71 -4.77 8.59
CA TYR A 92 -8.74 -5.77 8.88
C TYR A 92 -9.68 -6.01 7.70
N ARG A 93 -10.11 -4.95 7.00
CA ARG A 93 -10.95 -5.10 5.81
C ARG A 93 -10.21 -5.82 4.70
N LEU A 94 -8.93 -5.50 4.47
CA LEU A 94 -8.10 -6.17 3.47
C LEU A 94 -7.93 -7.66 3.81
N ALA A 95 -7.65 -8.00 5.07
CA ALA A 95 -7.51 -9.37 5.55
C ALA A 95 -8.76 -10.23 5.36
N ARG A 96 -9.96 -9.61 5.32
CA ARG A 96 -11.22 -10.31 5.01
C ARG A 96 -11.40 -10.58 3.52
N CYS A 97 -10.69 -9.84 2.66
CA CYS A 97 -10.83 -9.90 1.22
C CYS A 97 -9.80 -10.84 0.58
N MET A 98 -8.58 -10.87 1.10
CA MET A 98 -7.47 -11.62 0.54
C MET A 98 -6.52 -12.14 1.63
N PRO A 99 -5.74 -13.20 1.34
CA PRO A 99 -4.69 -13.65 2.24
C PRO A 99 -3.57 -12.60 2.35
N LEU A 100 -3.16 -12.28 3.58
CA LEU A 100 -2.04 -11.38 3.86
C LEU A 100 -0.73 -12.17 4.02
N LYS A 101 -0.32 -12.89 2.98
CA LYS A 101 0.93 -13.67 2.96
C LYS A 101 2.10 -12.79 2.55
N ASP A 102 3.31 -13.18 2.95
CA ASP A 102 4.58 -12.59 2.49
C ASP A 102 4.65 -11.06 2.62
N GLY A 103 4.07 -10.50 3.68
CA GLY A 103 4.10 -9.06 3.91
C GLY A 103 5.53 -8.54 4.02
N GLY A 104 5.85 -7.49 3.27
CA GLY A 104 7.22 -7.01 3.18
C GLY A 104 7.39 -5.74 2.35
N TRP A 105 8.65 -5.36 2.17
CA TRP A 105 9.02 -4.26 1.29
C TRP A 105 9.28 -4.75 -0.12
N PHE A 106 8.65 -4.07 -1.07
CA PHE A 106 8.77 -4.36 -2.49
C PHE A 106 9.14 -3.10 -3.25
N ARG A 107 9.93 -3.27 -4.30
CA ARG A 107 10.28 -2.17 -5.18
C ARG A 107 9.17 -1.96 -6.20
N HIS A 108 8.69 -0.73 -6.34
CA HIS A 108 7.72 -0.38 -7.37
C HIS A 108 8.31 -0.59 -8.77
N CYS A 109 7.52 -1.18 -9.67
CA CYS A 109 7.91 -1.38 -11.07
C CYS A 109 7.59 -0.13 -11.90
N ASP A 110 8.50 0.84 -11.90
CA ASP A 110 8.44 2.07 -12.71
C ASP A 110 9.18 1.96 -14.06
N GLY A 111 9.75 0.79 -14.36
CA GLY A 111 10.53 0.54 -15.58
C GLY A 111 11.99 1.03 -15.53
N SER A 112 12.41 1.68 -14.44
CA SER A 112 13.80 2.12 -14.22
C SER A 112 14.75 0.98 -13.86
N TRP A 113 14.21 -0.18 -13.45
CA TRP A 113 14.98 -1.32 -12.99
C TRP A 113 14.21 -2.63 -13.13
N CYS A 114 14.96 -3.72 -13.25
CA CYS A 114 14.44 -5.07 -13.10
C CYS A 114 15.49 -6.00 -12.47
N PRO A 115 15.09 -7.13 -11.88
CA PRO A 115 15.98 -8.01 -11.13
C PRO A 115 17.18 -8.56 -11.92
N TRP A 116 17.04 -8.74 -13.24
CA TRP A 116 18.07 -9.37 -14.07
C TRP A 116 18.98 -8.38 -14.82
N LEU A 117 18.56 -7.13 -15.04
CA LEU A 117 19.40 -6.10 -15.69
C LEU A 117 19.95 -5.08 -14.68
N GLY A 118 19.44 -5.06 -13.45
CA GLY A 118 19.74 -3.98 -12.52
C GLY A 118 19.11 -2.67 -12.97
N GLU A 119 19.76 -1.55 -12.67
CA GLU A 119 19.30 -0.23 -13.09
C GLU A 119 19.44 -0.06 -14.59
N ARG A 120 18.35 0.35 -15.23
CA ARG A 120 18.26 0.44 -16.70
C ARG A 120 18.84 1.73 -17.24
N TRP A 121 19.02 2.74 -16.38
CA TRP A 121 19.64 4.02 -16.68
C TRP A 121 20.82 4.19 -15.73
N PRO A 122 22.09 4.07 -16.20
CA PRO A 122 23.24 4.35 -15.37
C PRO A 122 23.24 5.83 -14.95
N GLU A 123 23.76 6.12 -13.75
CA GLU A 123 23.93 7.47 -13.17
C GLU A 123 24.90 8.39 -13.95
N ASP A 124 25.17 8.13 -15.23
CA ASP A 124 26.07 8.92 -16.04
C ASP A 124 25.33 10.04 -16.81
N VAL A 125 24.81 11.00 -16.05
CA VAL A 125 24.79 12.42 -16.46
C VAL A 125 25.25 13.28 -15.30
N ASP A 126 26.57 13.23 -15.08
CA ASP A 126 27.35 14.23 -14.35
C ASP A 126 27.02 15.66 -14.83
N LEU A 127 26.06 16.31 -14.17
CA LEU A 127 25.93 17.77 -14.10
C LEU A 127 25.41 18.18 -12.72
N ARG A 128 26.09 17.76 -11.65
CA ARG A 128 26.42 18.61 -10.50
C ARG A 128 27.21 17.83 -9.45
N PRO A 129 28.39 18.30 -9.04
CA PRO A 129 29.05 17.77 -7.87
C PRO A 129 28.29 18.22 -6.62
N GLU A 130 27.96 17.22 -5.80
CA GLU A 130 27.97 17.20 -4.33
C GLU A 130 27.25 18.34 -3.58
N ASP A 131 26.14 18.00 -2.92
CA ASP A 131 25.87 18.44 -1.55
C ASP A 131 24.80 17.55 -0.90
N ASP A 132 25.21 16.48 -0.23
CA ASP A 132 24.40 15.79 0.78
C ASP A 132 25.25 15.73 2.06
N SER A 133 25.65 16.92 2.53
CA SER A 133 26.10 17.12 3.90
C SER A 133 24.89 17.29 4.80
N ASP A 134 24.51 16.20 5.46
CA ASP A 134 23.72 16.18 6.69
C ASP A 134 24.61 16.77 7.81
N ASP A 135 24.78 18.10 7.80
CA ASP A 135 25.46 18.85 8.86
C ASP A 135 24.49 19.92 9.38
N GLU A 136 23.96 19.69 10.58
CA GLU A 136 23.28 20.72 11.36
C GLU A 136 24.27 21.83 11.71
N GLN A 137 24.37 22.84 10.84
CA GLN A 137 25.11 24.08 11.09
C GLN A 137 24.13 25.25 11.06
N ILE A 138 23.55 25.50 12.23
CA ILE A 138 23.09 26.80 12.70
C ILE A 138 24.07 27.90 12.25
N SER A 139 23.61 28.77 11.35
CA SER A 139 24.26 30.05 11.00
C SER A 139 23.13 31.00 10.61
N SER A 140 22.97 32.20 11.16
CA SER A 140 24.00 33.22 11.33
C SER A 140 23.52 34.33 12.26
N GLY A 141 24.42 34.89 13.08
CA GLY A 141 24.18 36.12 13.82
C GLY A 141 25.41 36.55 14.60
N GLU A 142 26.46 36.96 13.88
CA GLU A 142 27.67 37.59 14.43
C GLU A 142 27.30 38.84 15.24
N SER A 143 27.85 38.98 16.46
CA SER A 143 28.53 40.22 16.85
C SER A 143 29.35 40.08 18.16
N ASP A 144 30.67 40.16 17.98
CA ASP A 144 31.70 40.81 18.78
C ASP A 144 31.35 41.45 20.15
N GLY A 145 32.07 41.02 21.20
CA GLY A 145 32.14 41.72 22.48
C GLY A 145 32.98 41.00 23.53
N GLU A 146 34.25 41.39 23.65
CA GLU A 146 35.15 40.99 24.74
C GLU A 146 34.63 41.49 26.10
N SER A 147 34.62 40.64 27.13
CA SER A 147 34.83 41.07 28.52
C SER A 147 35.15 39.89 29.43
N ASP A 148 36.34 39.97 30.01
CA ASP A 148 36.79 39.24 31.19
C ASP A 148 35.84 39.46 32.39
N GLY A 149 35.56 38.39 33.13
CA GLY A 149 34.76 38.45 34.34
C GLY A 149 34.80 37.15 35.10
N GLU A 150 35.83 37.00 35.93
CA GLU A 150 35.95 35.99 36.98
C GLU A 150 34.70 36.05 37.90
N ASN A 151 34.06 34.92 38.17
CA ASN A 151 33.30 34.76 39.41
C ASN A 151 33.21 33.28 39.81
N ASP A 152 33.98 32.94 40.85
CA ASP A 152 33.80 31.77 41.70
C ASP A 152 32.42 31.82 42.38
N GLY A 153 31.78 30.65 42.47
CA GLY A 153 30.51 30.49 43.16
C GLY A 153 30.17 29.03 43.36
N GLU A 154 30.85 28.41 44.33
CA GLU A 154 30.41 27.18 44.98
C GLU A 154 28.99 27.37 45.56
N SER A 155 28.14 26.36 45.52
CA SER A 155 27.51 25.80 46.74
C SER A 155 26.45 24.74 46.40
N ASP A 156 26.59 23.66 47.15
CA ASP A 156 25.76 22.47 47.36
C ASP A 156 24.23 22.62 47.37
N GLY A 157 23.57 21.52 47.00
CA GLY A 157 22.15 21.28 47.23
C GLY A 157 21.78 19.82 46.97
N GLU A 158 22.23 18.93 47.86
CA GLU A 158 21.68 17.58 48.03
C GLU A 158 20.21 17.66 48.45
N SER A 159 19.35 16.74 47.99
CA SER A 159 18.49 15.89 48.85
C SER A 159 17.47 15.09 48.03
N ASP A 160 17.34 13.84 48.46
CA ASP A 160 16.40 12.79 48.09
C ASP A 160 14.92 13.20 48.14
N GLU A 161 14.03 12.45 47.48
CA GLU A 161 13.04 11.64 48.21
C GLU A 161 12.21 10.71 47.30
N GLU A 162 12.02 9.52 47.86
CA GLU A 162 11.28 8.35 47.41
C GLU A 162 9.77 8.60 47.21
N GLY A 163 9.14 7.78 46.37
CA GLY A 163 7.69 7.79 46.16
C GLY A 163 7.19 6.54 45.45
N ASP A 164 7.48 5.38 46.04
CA ASP A 164 6.84 4.09 45.77
C ASP A 164 5.43 4.11 46.38
N GLU A 165 4.37 3.91 45.58
CA GLU A 165 3.09 3.48 46.15
C GLU A 165 2.29 2.60 45.17
N LYS A 166 1.96 1.42 45.70
CA LYS A 166 1.16 0.35 45.07
C LYS A 166 -0.33 0.51 45.37
N GLY A 167 -1.14 -0.08 44.49
CA GLY A 167 -2.50 -0.57 44.72
C GLY A 167 -3.01 -1.10 43.37
N ASP A 168 -3.20 -2.39 43.10
CA ASP A 168 -4.21 -3.31 43.67
C ASP A 168 -5.56 -2.58 43.82
N GLU A 169 -6.68 -2.98 43.20
CA GLU A 169 -7.37 -4.26 43.42
C GLU A 169 -8.70 -4.30 42.60
N GLU A 170 -9.18 -5.52 42.28
CA GLU A 170 -10.56 -5.97 41.98
C GLU A 170 -11.31 -5.42 40.73
N GLY A 171 -12.17 -6.15 40.01
CA GLY A 171 -12.88 -7.41 40.26
C GLY A 171 -14.27 -7.31 39.60
N ASP A 172 -14.68 -8.38 38.91
CA ASP A 172 -16.03 -8.80 38.48
C ASP A 172 -17.17 -7.80 38.23
N GLU A 173 -17.89 -7.98 37.12
CA GLU A 173 -19.31 -8.37 37.21
C GLU A 173 -19.86 -8.87 35.85
N GLU A 174 -20.32 -10.12 35.89
CA GLU A 174 -21.15 -10.84 34.95
C GLU A 174 -22.51 -10.14 34.72
N GLY A 175 -23.06 -10.29 33.52
CA GLY A 175 -24.37 -9.75 33.15
C GLY A 175 -24.98 -10.53 31.98
N ASP A 176 -25.33 -11.79 32.27
CA ASP A 176 -26.28 -12.62 31.53
C ASP A 176 -27.64 -11.90 31.46
N GLU A 177 -28.34 -11.94 30.32
CA GLU A 177 -29.77 -12.30 30.27
C GLU A 177 -30.32 -12.38 28.82
N GLU A 178 -31.02 -13.48 28.62
CA GLU A 178 -31.70 -14.04 27.45
C GLU A 178 -33.06 -13.37 27.13
N GLY A 179 -33.62 -13.70 25.97
CA GLY A 179 -35.05 -13.54 25.64
C GLY A 179 -35.36 -12.40 24.66
N ASP A 180 -36.27 -12.50 23.72
CA ASP A 180 -37.35 -13.45 23.50
C ASP A 180 -37.80 -13.33 22.02
N GLU A 181 -38.45 -14.38 21.56
CA GLU A 181 -38.94 -14.63 20.23
C GLU A 181 -40.18 -13.76 19.88
N GLU A 182 -40.63 -13.98 18.64
CA GLU A 182 -42.02 -13.86 18.16
C GLU A 182 -42.41 -12.65 17.27
N GLU A 183 -42.57 -13.01 15.98
CA GLU A 183 -43.79 -12.88 15.16
C GLU A 183 -44.47 -11.49 15.04
N SER A 184 -44.59 -11.01 13.80
CA SER A 184 -45.88 -11.06 13.07
C SER A 184 -45.90 -10.10 11.89
N ASP A 185 -46.26 -10.68 10.74
CA ASP A 185 -47.16 -10.15 9.71
C ASP A 185 -47.48 -8.65 9.71
N ASN A 186 -47.10 -7.99 8.62
CA ASN A 186 -47.95 -6.98 8.01
C ASN A 186 -47.91 -7.08 6.49
N SER A 187 -48.92 -7.78 5.98
CA SER A 187 -49.86 -7.33 4.94
C SER A 187 -49.34 -6.39 3.85
N SER A 188 -49.34 -6.95 2.64
CA SER A 188 -49.87 -6.40 1.38
C SER A 188 -49.89 -4.89 1.17
N GLU A 189 -49.26 -4.45 0.08
CA GLU A 189 -49.84 -3.47 -0.83
C GLU A 189 -49.10 -3.53 -2.17
N ASP A 190 -49.83 -3.99 -3.20
CA ASP A 190 -49.50 -3.88 -4.60
C ASP A 190 -49.23 -2.42 -4.99
N VAL A 191 -48.10 -2.17 -5.65
CA VAL A 191 -47.91 -0.96 -6.45
C VAL A 191 -47.23 -1.36 -7.76
N ASP A 192 -48.06 -1.44 -8.80
CA ASP A 192 -47.68 -1.41 -10.20
C ASP A 192 -47.12 -0.02 -10.59
N GLU A 193 -46.52 0.06 -11.79
CA GLU A 193 -46.12 1.27 -12.54
C GLU A 193 -44.74 1.86 -12.11
N ASP A 194 -43.72 2.03 -12.94
CA ASP A 194 -43.60 2.08 -14.39
C ASP A 194 -42.22 1.62 -14.86
N THR A 195 -42.22 0.93 -16.00
CA THR A 195 -41.08 0.76 -16.87
C THR A 195 -40.84 2.07 -17.60
N ASP A 196 -39.72 2.74 -17.33
CA ASP A 196 -39.13 3.64 -18.30
C ASP A 196 -37.67 3.29 -18.56
N SER A 197 -37.42 3.14 -19.85
CA SER A 197 -36.27 2.59 -20.51
C SER A 197 -35.43 3.77 -21.00
N ASP A 198 -34.39 4.15 -20.26
CA ASP A 198 -33.37 5.07 -20.77
C ASP A 198 -32.18 4.28 -21.34
N ASP A 199 -32.34 4.01 -22.63
CA ASP A 199 -31.30 3.71 -23.61
C ASP A 199 -30.23 4.81 -23.58
N VAL A 200 -29.10 4.55 -22.93
CA VAL A 200 -27.88 5.36 -23.09
C VAL A 200 -26.95 4.64 -24.04
N THR A 201 -26.85 5.19 -25.24
CA THR A 201 -25.95 4.77 -26.31
C THR A 201 -24.50 4.84 -25.83
N VAL A 202 -23.86 3.67 -25.88
CA VAL A 202 -22.42 3.49 -25.68
C VAL A 202 -21.69 4.25 -26.77
N THR A 203 -20.88 5.24 -26.40
CA THR A 203 -19.84 5.76 -27.29
C THR A 203 -18.64 4.83 -27.21
N ASP A 204 -18.39 4.12 -28.31
CA ASP A 204 -17.18 3.33 -28.54
C ASP A 204 -15.94 4.24 -28.46
N GLY A 205 -15.37 4.33 -27.26
CA GLY A 205 -14.01 4.83 -27.05
C GLY A 205 -13.03 3.77 -27.54
N GLN A 206 -12.53 3.94 -28.76
CA GLN A 206 -11.42 3.17 -29.32
C GLN A 206 -10.20 3.25 -28.40
N CYS A 207 -9.98 2.23 -27.57
CA CYS A 207 -8.65 1.94 -27.07
C CYS A 207 -7.86 1.31 -28.22
N SER A 208 -7.03 2.10 -28.88
CA SER A 208 -6.03 1.60 -29.83
C SER A 208 -5.12 0.61 -29.10
N ARG A 209 -5.35 -0.68 -29.41
CA ARG A 209 -4.42 -1.78 -29.18
C ARG A 209 -3.10 -1.39 -29.83
N PHE A 210 -2.07 -1.17 -29.02
CA PHE A 210 -0.69 -1.07 -29.50
C PHE A 210 -0.31 -2.44 -30.06
N GLU A 211 -0.38 -2.60 -31.38
CA GLU A 211 0.22 -3.74 -32.05
C GLU A 211 1.74 -3.51 -32.07
N ALA A 212 2.43 -4.18 -31.15
CA ALA A 212 3.87 -4.35 -31.27
C ALA A 212 4.14 -5.14 -32.56
N SER A 213 4.71 -4.46 -33.54
CA SER A 213 5.18 -5.07 -34.78
C SER A 213 6.19 -6.15 -34.44
N THR A 214 5.83 -7.41 -34.71
CA THR A 214 6.80 -8.50 -34.79
C THR A 214 7.36 -8.47 -36.21
N GLU A 215 8.45 -7.73 -36.38
CA GLU A 215 9.23 -7.79 -37.61
C GLU A 215 9.99 -9.14 -37.63
N GLU A 216 9.42 -10.08 -38.38
CA GLU A 216 10.10 -11.30 -38.84
C GLU A 216 11.38 -10.91 -39.60
N CYS A 217 12.54 -11.13 -38.99
CA CYS A 217 13.80 -11.18 -39.72
C CYS A 217 13.87 -12.51 -40.47
N GLY A 218 13.64 -12.43 -41.78
CA GLY A 218 13.65 -13.54 -42.71
C GLY A 218 14.99 -14.28 -42.81
N ASP A 219 14.84 -15.60 -42.95
CA ASP A 219 15.68 -16.56 -43.67
C ASP A 219 16.98 -16.03 -44.29
N CYS A 220 18.10 -16.37 -43.66
CA CYS A 220 19.40 -16.38 -44.34
C CYS A 220 19.48 -17.67 -45.18
N VAL A 221 19.25 -17.49 -46.48
CA VAL A 221 19.43 -18.48 -47.54
C VAL A 221 20.74 -19.25 -47.40
N THR A 222 20.64 -20.57 -47.37
CA THR A 222 21.75 -21.50 -47.55
C THR A 222 22.16 -21.51 -49.03
N GLY A 223 23.41 -21.14 -49.31
CA GLY A 223 24.02 -21.17 -50.63
C GLY A 223 25.32 -21.96 -50.59
N VAL A 224 25.33 -23.03 -51.40
CA VAL A 224 26.32 -24.11 -51.58
C VAL A 224 27.73 -23.60 -51.92
#